data_AF-A0A8K0L7W3-F1
#
_entry.id   AF-A0A8K0L7W3-F1
#
_cell.length_a   1.000
_cell.length_b   1.000
_cell.length_c   1.000
_cell.angle_alpha   90.00
_cell.angle_beta   90.00
_cell.angle_gamma   90.00
#
_symmetry.space_group_name_H-M   'P 1'
#
loop_
_entity.id
_entity.type
_entity.pdbx_description
1 polymer ?
#
loop_
_entity_poly.entity_id
_entity_poly.type
_entity_poly.pdbx_seq_one_letter_code
_entity_poly.pdbx_strand_id
1 'polypeptide(L)'
;MLEGIYGTTREVVASLMGTGVVFFEPRARRYEFVQRWMPHVYDTDDEGYKAHALVSLISMTWVRQHLGHGPFGPQKGDVLPYFVFVESFLSETPDPAPYKAWVKHTLSLLDKQQPSLVTKMLDNRAAQIYAAITEVLTAVTSLKLTDDDKNDIATIADQATALSNELWKSPTAWRLIPMGLNLSEKDNCPTFRNETHMALDVEDGVELPYNTPMHGVVFPGLTEVKLVDGKVHLTAKAKVKVICTEPEGKEDGESAGEQSSTSPKKTPGKTPEESLEGKPKKDARTNPEQAPERTPERTPERVPRGTPVIAPEKTPESTPEGAPEKSPRRSPKKTPTGT
;
A
#
# COMPACT_ATOMS: atom_id res chain seq x y z
N MET A 1 14.43 -3.42 -4.93
CA MET A 1 14.16 -1.96 -4.87
C MET A 1 13.25 -1.61 -3.70
N LEU A 2 12.02 -2.15 -3.63
CA LEU A 2 11.12 -1.88 -2.50
C LEU A 2 11.70 -2.26 -1.13
N GLU A 3 12.32 -3.43 -0.99
CA GLU A 3 13.04 -3.81 0.24
C GLU A 3 14.26 -2.92 0.55
N GLY A 4 14.91 -2.37 -0.50
CA GLY A 4 16.00 -1.43 -0.33
C GLY A 4 15.51 -0.11 0.27
N ILE A 5 14.39 0.42 -0.25
CA ILE A 5 13.73 1.62 0.30
C ILE A 5 13.33 1.38 1.76
N TYR A 6 12.76 0.22 2.07
CA TYR A 6 12.41 -0.13 3.45
C TYR A 6 13.64 -0.15 4.36
N GLY A 7 14.74 -0.77 3.92
CA GLY A 7 16.00 -0.82 4.66
C GLY A 7 16.54 0.58 4.95
N THR A 8 16.70 1.41 3.92
CA THR A 8 17.15 2.80 4.08
C THR A 8 16.21 3.59 4.99
N THR A 9 14.89 3.47 4.81
CA THR A 9 13.92 4.18 5.67
C THR A 9 14.06 3.77 7.14
N ARG A 10 14.25 2.48 7.42
CA ARG A 10 14.44 1.96 8.77
C ARG A 10 15.72 2.49 9.43
N GLU A 11 16.83 2.53 8.68
CA GLU A 11 18.11 3.05 9.17
C GLU A 11 18.00 4.54 9.54
N VAL A 12 17.39 5.34 8.65
CA VAL A 12 17.14 6.77 8.89
C VAL A 12 16.24 6.98 10.11
N VAL A 13 15.17 6.19 10.25
CA VAL A 13 14.29 6.27 11.43
C VAL A 13 15.02 5.91 12.72
N ALA A 14 15.92 4.92 12.71
CA ALA A 14 16.71 4.59 13.89
C ALA A 14 17.57 5.78 14.35
N SER A 15 18.11 6.57 13.42
CA SER A 15 18.80 7.83 13.73
C SER A 15 17.84 8.86 14.35
N LEU A 16 16.67 9.05 13.73
CA LEU A 16 15.68 10.05 14.18
C LEU A 16 15.15 9.78 15.60
N MET A 17 14.98 8.51 15.99
CA MET A 17 14.46 8.13 17.30
C MET A 17 15.33 8.58 18.47
N GLY A 18 16.64 8.79 18.26
CA GLY A 18 17.57 9.28 19.29
C GLY A 18 17.26 10.69 19.83
N THR A 19 16.27 11.37 19.26
CA THR A 19 15.88 12.76 19.60
C THR A 19 14.68 12.88 20.55
N GLY A 20 14.08 11.77 20.98
CA GLY A 20 12.90 11.79 21.87
C GLY A 20 11.64 12.24 21.13
N VAL A 21 11.20 11.41 20.17
CA VAL A 21 10.09 11.73 19.26
C VAL A 21 8.74 11.68 20.00
N VAL A 22 7.99 12.78 19.90
CA VAL A 22 6.62 12.89 20.40
C VAL A 22 5.68 13.07 19.21
N PHE A 23 4.64 12.24 19.14
CA PHE A 23 3.59 12.36 18.13
C PHE A 23 2.50 13.31 18.61
N PHE A 24 1.96 14.11 17.70
CA PHE A 24 0.84 15.01 17.96
C PHE A 24 -0.35 14.61 17.12
N GLU A 25 -1.54 14.65 17.74
CA GLU A 25 -2.76 14.43 17.00
C GLU A 25 -2.95 15.52 15.93
N PRO A 26 -3.04 15.15 14.64
CA PRO A 26 -3.05 16.13 13.58
C PRO A 26 -4.37 16.91 13.54
N ARG A 27 -4.28 18.24 13.52
CA ARG A 27 -5.46 19.12 13.41
C ARG A 27 -6.14 19.09 12.04
N ALA A 28 -5.47 18.56 11.01
CA ALA A 28 -5.94 18.60 9.63
C ALA A 28 -6.25 17.20 9.10
N ARG A 29 -7.41 17.07 8.44
CA ARG A 29 -7.90 15.81 7.87
C ARG A 29 -6.93 15.11 6.92
N ARG A 30 -6.04 15.88 6.27
CA ARG A 30 -5.03 15.34 5.34
C ARG A 30 -4.05 14.35 5.99
N TYR A 31 -3.97 14.30 7.32
CA TYR A 31 -3.13 13.39 8.09
C TYR A 31 -3.93 12.30 8.83
N GLU A 32 -5.23 12.17 8.60
CA GLU A 32 -6.06 11.09 9.20
C GLU A 32 -5.54 9.68 8.85
N PHE A 33 -4.74 9.55 7.79
CA PHE A 33 -4.13 8.27 7.44
C PHE A 33 -3.21 7.73 8.55
N VAL A 34 -2.61 8.61 9.37
CA VAL A 34 -1.72 8.19 10.47
C VAL A 34 -2.53 7.49 11.56
N GLN A 35 -3.61 8.12 12.01
CA GLN A 35 -4.60 7.53 12.92
C GLN A 35 -5.17 6.23 12.37
N ARG A 36 -5.35 6.16 11.05
CA ARG A 36 -5.90 4.98 10.40
C ARG A 36 -4.94 3.79 10.41
N TRP A 37 -3.66 4.03 10.14
CA TRP A 37 -2.67 2.96 9.96
C TRP A 37 -1.84 2.68 11.20
N MET A 38 -1.80 3.60 12.16
CA MET A 38 -1.07 3.49 13.43
C MET A 38 -1.92 4.11 14.57
N PRO A 39 -3.12 3.56 14.87
CA PRO A 39 -4.10 4.21 15.75
C PRO A 39 -3.59 4.48 17.16
N HIS A 40 -2.68 3.66 17.68
CA HIS A 40 -2.20 3.77 19.06
C HIS A 40 -1.00 4.72 19.23
N VAL A 41 -0.51 5.34 18.15
CA VAL A 41 0.76 6.09 18.17
C VAL A 41 0.77 7.30 19.11
N TYR A 42 -0.40 7.85 19.43
CA TYR A 42 -0.53 9.03 20.30
C TYR A 42 -0.54 8.68 21.80
N ASP A 43 -0.94 7.46 22.13
CA ASP A 43 -1.24 7.02 23.48
C ASP A 43 -0.25 5.99 24.01
N THR A 44 0.61 5.45 23.13
CA THR A 44 1.65 4.49 23.51
C THR A 44 2.96 5.16 23.94
N ASP A 45 3.67 4.51 24.86
CA ASP A 45 5.06 4.83 25.18
C ASP A 45 6.08 3.89 24.54
N ASP A 46 5.63 2.86 23.83
CA ASP A 46 6.47 1.92 23.10
C ASP A 46 7.30 2.63 22.01
N GLU A 47 8.61 2.72 22.25
CA GLU A 47 9.56 3.32 21.31
C GLU A 47 9.66 2.54 19.99
N GLY A 48 9.51 1.21 20.03
CA GLY A 48 9.49 0.36 18.84
C GLY A 48 8.27 0.65 17.96
N TYR A 49 7.08 0.77 18.57
CA TYR A 49 5.87 1.14 17.85
C TYR A 49 5.98 2.55 17.25
N LYS A 50 6.53 3.51 17.99
CA LYS A 50 6.81 4.88 17.49
C LYS A 50 7.78 4.88 16.31
N ALA A 51 8.84 4.08 16.36
CA ALA A 51 9.77 3.91 15.25
C ALA A 51 9.04 3.33 14.01
N HIS A 52 8.24 2.29 14.19
CA HIS A 52 7.42 1.74 13.11
C HIS A 52 6.43 2.76 12.54
N ALA A 53 5.88 3.65 13.38
CA ALA A 53 4.98 4.69 12.94
C ALA A 53 5.70 5.74 12.06
N LEU A 54 6.95 6.11 12.38
CA LEU A 54 7.76 6.97 11.52
C LEU A 54 8.02 6.34 10.15
N VAL A 55 8.37 5.04 10.12
CA VAL A 55 8.54 4.30 8.85
C VAL A 55 7.22 4.32 8.06
N SER A 56 6.08 4.08 8.73
CA SER A 56 4.76 4.15 8.11
C SER A 56 4.48 5.52 7.50
N LEU A 57 4.74 6.61 8.23
CA LEU A 57 4.55 7.97 7.74
C LEU A 57 5.29 8.23 6.44
N ILE A 58 6.58 7.93 6.40
CA ILE A 58 7.44 8.16 5.23
C ILE A 58 6.91 7.33 4.05
N SER A 59 6.64 6.05 4.30
CA SER A 59 6.26 5.09 3.26
C SER A 59 4.88 5.38 2.68
N MET A 60 3.89 5.63 3.53
CA MET A 60 2.52 5.97 3.10
C MET A 60 2.45 7.33 2.42
N THR A 61 3.29 8.28 2.82
CA THR A 61 3.43 9.57 2.13
C THR A 61 3.91 9.35 0.70
N TRP A 62 4.94 8.54 0.51
CA TRP A 62 5.39 8.16 -0.83
C TRP A 62 4.28 7.45 -1.63
N VAL A 63 3.62 6.43 -1.07
CA VAL A 63 2.55 5.70 -1.79
C VAL A 63 1.44 6.66 -2.23
N ARG A 64 1.02 7.58 -1.36
CA ARG A 64 0.03 8.61 -1.69
C ARG A 64 0.53 9.52 -2.82
N GLN A 65 1.79 9.94 -2.78
CA GLN A 65 2.41 10.72 -3.86
C GLN A 65 2.50 9.91 -5.17
N HIS A 66 2.74 8.61 -5.10
CA HIS A 66 2.75 7.73 -6.26
C HIS A 66 1.38 7.62 -6.91
N LEU A 67 0.33 7.43 -6.11
CA LEU A 67 -1.04 7.24 -6.62
C LEU A 67 -1.72 8.56 -6.99
N GLY A 68 -1.40 9.65 -6.31
CA GLY A 68 -1.91 10.98 -6.63
C GLY A 68 -1.26 11.59 -7.87
N HIS A 69 -0.12 11.05 -8.31
CA HIS A 69 0.63 11.58 -9.44
C HIS A 69 0.95 10.47 -10.44
N GLY A 70 0.35 10.58 -11.63
CA GLY A 70 0.54 9.68 -12.75
C GLY A 70 2.01 9.47 -13.17
N PRO A 71 2.25 8.73 -14.26
CA PRO A 71 3.61 8.46 -14.77
C PRO A 71 4.37 9.73 -15.17
N PHE A 72 3.65 10.83 -15.38
CA PHE A 72 4.18 12.12 -15.79
C PHE A 72 4.30 13.13 -14.63
N GLY A 73 4.16 12.67 -13.38
CA GLY A 73 4.29 13.51 -12.19
C GLY A 73 3.10 14.45 -11.97
N PRO A 74 3.16 15.33 -10.95
CA PRO A 74 2.13 16.34 -10.73
C PRO A 74 2.04 17.32 -11.87
N GLN A 75 0.80 17.58 -12.24
CA GLN A 75 0.48 18.49 -13.31
C GLN A 75 0.04 19.83 -12.71
N LYS A 76 0.79 20.88 -13.01
CA LYS A 76 0.30 22.26 -12.97
C LYS A 76 0.31 22.78 -14.41
N GLY A 77 -0.86 23.08 -14.97
CA GLY A 77 -1.02 23.67 -16.31
C GLY A 77 -1.84 22.83 -17.31
N ASP A 78 -2.19 23.47 -18.44
CA ASP A 78 -3.23 23.02 -19.40
C ASP A 78 -2.81 21.92 -20.40
N VAL A 79 -1.56 21.45 -20.39
CA VAL A 79 -1.01 20.65 -21.51
C VAL A 79 -1.19 19.13 -21.34
N LEU A 80 -1.48 18.63 -20.13
CA LEU A 80 -1.60 17.19 -19.84
C LEU A 80 -2.97 16.61 -19.41
N PRO A 81 -4.12 17.32 -19.42
CA PRO A 81 -5.44 16.68 -19.19
C PRO A 81 -5.68 15.48 -20.12
N TYR A 82 -5.11 15.50 -21.33
CA TYR A 82 -5.21 14.40 -22.29
C TYR A 82 -4.50 13.11 -21.82
N PHE A 83 -3.34 13.21 -21.18
CA PHE A 83 -2.60 12.03 -20.72
C PHE A 83 -3.28 11.37 -19.51
N VAL A 84 -3.84 12.17 -18.60
CA VAL A 84 -4.66 11.67 -17.49
C VAL A 84 -5.96 11.04 -18.01
N PHE A 85 -6.56 11.63 -19.03
CA PHE A 85 -7.73 11.07 -19.70
C PHE A 85 -7.42 9.71 -20.35
N VAL A 86 -6.34 9.63 -21.13
CA VAL A 86 -5.91 8.37 -21.76
C VAL A 86 -5.51 7.33 -20.71
N GLU A 87 -4.89 7.76 -19.61
CA GLU A 87 -4.59 6.88 -18.47
C GLU A 87 -5.87 6.32 -17.86
N SER A 88 -6.87 7.16 -17.56
CA SER A 88 -8.14 6.69 -17.00
C SER A 88 -8.81 5.66 -17.92
N PHE A 89 -8.89 5.95 -19.23
CA PHE A 89 -9.50 5.07 -20.23
C PHE A 89 -8.77 3.74 -20.39
N LEU A 90 -7.43 3.76 -20.40
CA LEU A 90 -6.63 2.55 -20.60
C LEU A 90 -6.45 1.74 -19.31
N SER A 91 -6.53 2.37 -18.14
CA SER A 91 -6.48 1.70 -16.82
C SER A 91 -7.70 0.82 -16.55
N GLU A 92 -8.83 1.11 -17.19
CA GLU A 92 -10.06 0.31 -17.11
C GLU A 92 -10.00 -0.97 -17.96
N THR A 93 -8.98 -1.11 -18.82
CA THR A 93 -8.84 -2.31 -19.64
C THR A 93 -8.19 -3.45 -18.83
N PRO A 94 -8.72 -4.70 -18.89
CA PRO A 94 -8.15 -5.83 -18.16
C PRO A 94 -6.74 -6.21 -18.61
N ASP A 95 -6.38 -5.88 -19.87
CA ASP A 95 -5.07 -6.14 -20.43
C ASP A 95 -4.10 -4.99 -20.14
N PRO A 96 -3.02 -5.21 -19.38
CA PRO A 96 -2.02 -4.19 -19.09
C PRO A 96 -1.21 -3.74 -20.31
N ALA A 97 -1.17 -4.52 -21.40
CA ALA A 97 -0.23 -4.33 -22.50
C ALA A 97 -0.42 -3.02 -23.29
N PRO A 98 -1.64 -2.58 -23.66
CA PRO A 98 -1.84 -1.34 -24.40
C PRO A 98 -1.38 -0.11 -23.62
N TYR A 99 -1.71 -0.04 -22.33
CA TYR A 99 -1.26 1.05 -21.45
C TYR A 99 0.27 1.11 -21.37
N LYS A 100 0.91 -0.04 -21.16
CA LYS A 100 2.38 -0.15 -21.10
C LYS A 100 3.04 0.29 -22.41
N ALA A 101 2.48 -0.10 -23.55
CA ALA A 101 2.98 0.33 -24.86
C ALA A 101 2.84 1.85 -25.02
N TRP A 102 1.70 2.42 -24.61
CA TRP A 102 1.45 3.85 -24.69
C TRP A 102 2.39 4.68 -23.79
N VAL A 103 2.60 4.30 -22.53
CA VAL A 103 3.55 5.01 -21.64
C VAL A 103 4.96 4.98 -22.22
N LYS A 104 5.43 3.81 -22.67
CA LYS A 104 6.76 3.67 -23.28
C LYS A 104 6.90 4.52 -24.54
N HIS A 105 5.89 4.50 -25.41
CA HIS A 105 5.88 5.29 -26.63
C HIS A 105 5.90 6.79 -26.33
N THR A 106 5.04 7.24 -25.41
CA THR A 106 4.95 8.64 -25.00
C THR A 106 6.25 9.13 -24.39
N LEU A 107 6.83 8.39 -23.43
CA LEU A 107 8.12 8.75 -22.84
C LEU A 107 9.23 8.83 -23.90
N SER A 108 9.24 7.89 -24.87
CA SER A 108 10.20 7.93 -25.97
C SER A 108 10.00 9.14 -26.90
N LEU A 109 8.75 9.53 -27.17
CA LEU A 109 8.45 10.73 -27.95
C LEU A 109 8.87 12.00 -27.20
N LEU A 110 8.55 12.10 -25.91
CA LEU A 110 8.92 13.25 -25.08
C LEU A 110 10.44 13.43 -25.02
N ASP A 111 11.18 12.32 -24.83
CA ASP A 111 12.63 12.35 -24.79
C ASP A 111 13.25 12.81 -26.13
N LYS A 112 12.68 12.36 -27.26
CA LYS A 112 13.11 12.82 -28.60
C LYS A 112 12.80 14.28 -28.86
N GLN A 113 11.63 14.76 -28.45
CA GLN A 113 11.21 16.15 -28.71
C GLN A 113 11.88 17.15 -27.78
N GLN A 114 12.04 16.77 -26.51
CA GLN A 114 12.62 17.62 -25.48
C GLN A 114 13.61 16.79 -24.64
N PRO A 115 14.86 16.65 -25.12
CA PRO A 115 15.92 16.02 -24.34
C PRO A 115 16.00 16.67 -22.95
N SER A 116 16.16 15.87 -21.90
CA SER A 116 16.14 16.27 -20.48
C SER A 116 14.76 16.55 -19.85
N LEU A 117 13.64 16.59 -20.60
CA LEU A 117 12.33 16.82 -20.00
C LEU A 117 11.98 15.72 -18.99
N VAL A 118 12.18 14.46 -19.36
CA VAL A 118 11.92 13.31 -18.48
C VAL A 118 12.78 13.37 -17.22
N THR A 119 14.06 13.71 -17.34
CA THR A 119 14.95 13.91 -16.19
C THR A 119 14.42 15.00 -15.26
N LYS A 120 14.06 16.17 -15.79
CA LYS A 120 13.47 17.27 -15.00
C LYS A 120 12.17 16.87 -14.32
N MET A 121 11.34 16.05 -14.98
CA MET A 121 10.11 15.53 -14.38
C MET A 121 10.41 14.59 -13.20
N LEU A 122 11.42 13.73 -13.32
CA LEU A 122 11.87 12.85 -12.24
C LEU A 122 12.46 13.66 -11.08
N ASP A 123 13.33 14.62 -11.36
CA ASP A 123 13.94 15.50 -10.34
C ASP A 123 12.87 16.29 -9.58
N ASN A 124 11.89 16.85 -10.30
CA ASN A 124 10.76 17.55 -9.69
C ASN A 124 9.93 16.62 -8.80
N ARG A 125 9.73 15.36 -9.21
CA ARG A 125 9.01 14.36 -8.42
C ARG A 125 9.75 13.98 -7.16
N ALA A 126 11.07 13.79 -7.23
CA ALA A 126 11.91 13.53 -6.06
C ALA A 126 11.84 14.70 -5.07
N ALA A 127 11.96 15.94 -5.55
CA ALA A 127 11.84 17.14 -4.72
C ALA A 127 10.46 17.24 -4.03
N GLN A 128 9.39 16.80 -4.68
CA GLN A 128 8.04 16.82 -4.10
C GLN A 128 7.83 15.70 -3.07
N ILE A 129 8.34 14.50 -3.33
CA ILE A 129 8.30 13.41 -2.35
C ILE A 129 9.08 13.83 -1.10
N TYR A 130 10.28 14.40 -1.26
CA TYR A 130 11.07 14.97 -0.18
C TYR A 130 10.29 16.02 0.62
N ALA A 131 9.69 17.01 -0.08
CA ALA A 131 8.92 18.06 0.55
C ALA A 131 7.70 17.50 1.31
N ALA A 132 7.00 16.52 0.74
CA ALA A 132 5.84 15.90 1.36
C ALA A 132 6.22 15.09 2.61
N ILE A 133 7.32 14.32 2.58
CA ILE A 133 7.81 13.58 3.75
C ILE A 133 8.16 14.56 4.87
N THR A 134 8.94 15.60 4.54
CA THR A 134 9.35 16.63 5.50
C THR A 134 8.15 17.35 6.12
N GLU A 135 7.17 17.73 5.30
CA GLU A 135 5.93 18.38 5.75
C GLU A 135 5.13 17.48 6.69
N VAL A 136 4.99 16.19 6.38
CA VAL A 136 4.26 15.24 7.24
C VAL A 136 4.98 15.06 8.57
N LEU A 137 6.29 14.76 8.55
CA LEU A 137 7.06 14.53 9.77
C LEU A 137 7.01 15.74 10.71
N THR A 138 7.21 16.95 10.19
CA THR A 138 7.19 18.18 11.00
C THR A 138 5.79 18.57 11.47
N ALA A 139 4.73 18.16 10.77
CA ALA A 139 3.36 18.46 11.15
C ALA A 139 2.80 17.52 12.24
N VAL A 140 3.26 16.27 12.29
CA VAL A 140 2.68 15.23 13.18
C VAL A 140 3.63 14.78 14.28
N THR A 141 4.86 15.29 14.32
CA THR A 141 5.85 14.95 15.35
C THR A 141 6.60 16.17 15.86
N SER A 142 7.31 16.01 16.98
CA SER A 142 8.22 17.02 17.55
C SER A 142 9.59 17.09 16.87
N LEU A 143 9.82 16.32 15.80
CA LEU A 143 11.12 16.18 15.16
C LEU A 143 11.69 17.52 14.64
N LYS A 144 12.97 17.74 14.92
CA LYS A 144 13.78 18.79 14.31
C LYS A 144 14.83 18.14 13.42
N LEU A 145 14.57 18.12 12.12
CA LEU A 145 15.45 17.48 11.15
C LEU A 145 16.78 18.24 11.04
N THR A 146 17.87 17.53 11.27
CA THR A 146 19.23 17.99 11.00
C THR A 146 19.50 18.03 9.49
N ASP A 147 20.64 18.57 9.08
CA ASP A 147 20.99 18.55 7.65
C ASP A 147 21.34 17.14 7.16
N ASP A 148 21.88 16.28 8.03
CA ASP A 148 22.12 14.87 7.72
C ASP A 148 20.79 14.13 7.53
N ASP A 149 19.82 14.32 8.44
CA ASP A 149 18.48 13.72 8.28
C ASP A 149 17.80 14.14 6.97
N LYS A 150 17.99 15.40 6.55
CA LYS A 150 17.43 15.90 5.28
C LYS A 150 18.11 15.24 4.08
N ASN A 151 19.43 15.06 4.11
CA ASN A 151 20.15 14.36 3.05
C ASN A 151 19.72 12.89 2.93
N ASP A 152 19.49 12.25 4.07
CA ASP A 152 18.97 10.89 4.16
C ASP A 152 17.54 10.78 3.60
N ILE A 153 16.65 11.71 3.98
CA ILE A 153 15.29 11.77 3.43
C ILE A 153 15.30 12.04 1.92
N ALA A 154 16.23 12.88 1.42
CA ALA A 154 16.41 13.10 -0.01
C ALA A 154 16.80 11.80 -0.74
N THR A 155 17.69 11.01 -0.15
CA THR A 155 18.07 9.69 -0.67
C THR A 155 16.86 8.74 -0.75
N ILE A 156 16.01 8.72 0.27
CA ILE A 156 14.75 7.95 0.25
C ILE A 156 13.84 8.44 -0.88
N ALA A 157 13.70 9.75 -1.06
CA ALA A 157 12.85 10.34 -2.10
C ALA A 157 13.32 9.99 -3.53
N ASP A 158 14.63 9.94 -3.76
CA ASP A 158 15.21 9.52 -5.04
C ASP A 158 14.92 8.04 -5.32
N GLN A 159 15.13 7.16 -4.35
CA GLN A 159 14.84 5.73 -4.50
C GLN A 159 13.33 5.49 -4.73
N ALA A 160 12.48 6.20 -4.00
CA ALA A 160 11.02 6.17 -4.13
C ALA A 160 10.56 6.66 -5.52
N THR A 161 11.22 7.68 -6.06
CA THR A 161 10.98 8.19 -7.42
C THR A 161 11.36 7.16 -8.47
N ALA A 162 12.54 6.55 -8.33
CA ALA A 162 12.99 5.48 -9.22
C ALA A 162 12.01 4.30 -9.23
N LEU A 163 11.57 3.85 -8.04
CA LEU A 163 10.57 2.78 -7.95
C LEU A 163 9.23 3.19 -8.55
N SER A 164 8.75 4.40 -8.27
CA SER A 164 7.52 4.92 -8.85
C SER A 164 7.56 4.87 -10.37
N ASN A 165 8.67 5.27 -10.98
CA ASN A 165 8.85 5.23 -12.42
C ASN A 165 8.80 3.79 -12.97
N GLU A 166 9.43 2.83 -12.29
CA GLU A 166 9.36 1.42 -12.69
C GLU A 166 7.94 0.86 -12.58
N LEU A 167 7.22 1.19 -11.51
CA LEU A 167 5.82 0.81 -11.35
C LEU A 167 4.94 1.42 -12.45
N TRP A 168 5.19 2.68 -12.80
CA TRP A 168 4.48 3.40 -13.87
C TRP A 168 4.76 2.89 -15.28
N LYS A 169 5.87 2.19 -15.50
CA LYS A 169 6.09 1.46 -16.75
C LYS A 169 5.20 0.22 -16.86
N SER A 170 4.51 -0.19 -15.79
CA SER A 170 3.62 -1.36 -15.75
C SER A 170 2.55 -1.27 -14.63
N PRO A 171 1.75 -0.18 -14.53
CA PRO A 171 0.89 0.07 -13.35
C PRO A 171 -0.33 -0.84 -13.31
N THR A 172 -0.74 -1.35 -14.44
CA THR A 172 -1.77 -2.38 -14.58
C THR A 172 -1.26 -3.76 -14.15
N ALA A 173 0.06 -3.97 -14.11
CA ALA A 173 0.70 -5.21 -13.66
C ALA A 173 1.18 -5.14 -12.21
N TRP A 174 1.20 -3.97 -11.58
CA TRP A 174 1.74 -3.78 -10.24
C TRP A 174 0.80 -2.95 -9.38
N ARG A 175 0.47 -3.47 -8.20
CA ARG A 175 -0.29 -2.73 -7.18
C ARG A 175 0.53 -2.63 -5.91
N LEU A 176 0.76 -1.39 -5.45
CA LEU A 176 1.22 -1.17 -4.09
C LEU A 176 0.07 -1.49 -3.15
N ILE A 177 0.25 -2.57 -2.38
CA ILE A 177 -0.70 -2.96 -1.35
C ILE A 177 -0.27 -2.24 -0.08
N PRO A 178 -0.97 -1.15 0.21
CA PRO A 178 -1.96 -1.25 1.26
C PRO A 178 -3.36 -1.08 0.68
N MET A 179 -3.45 -0.93 -0.64
CA MET A 179 -4.63 -0.44 -1.36
C MET A 179 -5.29 -1.53 -2.21
N GLY A 180 -6.20 -2.26 -1.55
CA GLY A 180 -7.47 -2.74 -2.11
C GLY A 180 -8.66 -1.87 -1.66
N LEU A 181 -8.34 -0.73 -1.07
CA LEU A 181 -9.22 0.27 -0.51
C LEU A 181 -9.90 1.11 -1.57
N ASN A 182 -11.22 1.03 -1.67
CA ASN A 182 -11.99 2.20 -2.11
C ASN A 182 -11.58 3.39 -1.22
N LEU A 183 -11.13 4.51 -1.79
CA LEU A 183 -10.80 5.73 -1.03
C LEU A 183 -11.99 6.23 -0.18
N SER A 184 -13.21 5.81 -0.54
CA SER A 184 -14.46 6.06 0.17
C SER A 184 -14.83 4.99 1.21
N GLU A 185 -14.18 3.82 1.22
CA GLU A 185 -14.51 2.72 2.12
C GLU A 185 -13.37 2.46 3.11
N LYS A 186 -13.75 2.12 4.33
CA LYS A 186 -12.83 1.56 5.29
C LYS A 186 -12.46 0.13 4.84
N ASP A 187 -11.31 -0.11 4.22
CA ASP A 187 -10.56 -1.37 4.43
C ASP A 187 -10.25 -1.31 5.91
N ASN A 188 -11.16 -1.90 6.64
CA ASN A 188 -10.87 -2.68 7.79
C ASN A 188 -10.22 -3.93 7.21
N CYS A 189 -8.93 -3.91 6.87
CA CYS A 189 -8.18 -5.16 6.87
C CYS A 189 -7.80 -5.34 8.34
N PRO A 190 -8.68 -5.88 9.20
CA PRO A 190 -8.47 -5.81 10.64
C PRO A 190 -7.52 -6.93 11.07
N THR A 191 -7.20 -7.85 10.15
CA THR A 191 -6.69 -9.18 10.45
C THR A 191 -5.53 -9.55 9.54
N PHE A 192 -4.53 -10.15 10.15
CA PHE A 192 -3.33 -10.67 9.51
C PHE A 192 -3.65 -11.82 8.54
N ARG A 193 -2.85 -11.91 7.46
CA ARG A 193 -2.95 -12.95 6.42
C ARG A 193 -1.54 -13.34 5.99
N ASN A 194 -1.18 -14.61 6.18
CA ASN A 194 0.17 -15.10 5.92
C ASN A 194 0.61 -14.94 4.46
N GLU A 195 -0.33 -14.96 3.51
CA GLU A 195 -0.04 -14.89 2.09
C GLU A 195 0.39 -13.47 1.66
N THR A 196 -0.15 -12.44 2.31
CA THR A 196 0.00 -11.04 1.91
C THR A 196 0.72 -10.17 2.93
N HIS A 197 0.82 -10.59 4.19
CA HIS A 197 1.38 -9.81 5.29
C HIS A 197 2.61 -10.48 5.92
N MET A 198 3.48 -9.65 6.48
CA MET A 198 4.63 -10.03 7.29
C MET A 198 4.55 -9.23 8.59
N ALA A 199 4.39 -9.92 9.72
CA ALA A 199 4.45 -9.31 11.03
C ALA A 199 5.91 -8.95 11.36
N LEU A 200 6.16 -7.76 11.90
CA LEU A 200 7.51 -7.28 12.24
C LEU A 200 7.86 -7.47 13.72
N ASP A 201 6.85 -7.68 14.53
CA ASP A 201 6.85 -7.72 15.99
C ASP A 201 6.62 -9.13 16.54
N VAL A 202 6.77 -10.14 15.66
CA VAL A 202 6.60 -11.55 15.98
C VAL A 202 7.88 -12.27 15.60
N GLU A 203 8.30 -13.21 16.46
CA GLU A 203 9.52 -13.98 16.21
C GLU A 203 9.42 -14.79 14.90
N ASP A 204 10.56 -14.87 14.20
CA ASP A 204 10.65 -15.62 12.94
C ASP A 204 10.23 -17.08 13.15
N GLY A 205 9.31 -17.56 12.32
CA GLY A 205 8.82 -18.94 12.34
C GLY A 205 7.61 -19.18 13.25
N VAL A 206 7.14 -18.17 13.99
CA VAL A 206 5.88 -18.27 14.73
C VAL A 206 4.71 -18.07 13.77
N GLU A 207 3.84 -19.08 13.65
CA GLU A 207 2.59 -18.96 12.92
C GLU A 207 1.56 -18.20 13.76
N LEU A 208 1.11 -17.06 13.23
CA LEU A 208 0.01 -16.33 13.84
C LEU A 208 -1.34 -17.03 13.60
N PRO A 209 -2.22 -17.06 14.61
CA PRO A 209 -3.58 -17.57 14.45
C PRO A 209 -4.34 -16.95 13.27
N TYR A 210 -5.29 -17.69 12.73
CA TYR A 210 -6.23 -17.14 11.76
C TYR A 210 -7.02 -16.00 12.41
N ASN A 211 -7.14 -14.86 11.72
CA ASN A 211 -7.77 -13.62 12.21
C ASN A 211 -7.02 -12.83 13.29
N THR A 212 -5.71 -13.02 13.50
CA THR A 212 -4.93 -12.15 14.41
C THR A 212 -5.11 -10.67 14.05
N PRO A 213 -5.47 -9.78 14.99
CA PRO A 213 -5.68 -8.37 14.69
C PRO A 213 -4.39 -7.70 14.25
N MET A 214 -4.50 -6.70 13.37
CA MET A 214 -3.38 -5.83 13.01
C MET A 214 -3.53 -4.48 13.72
N HIS A 215 -2.48 -4.08 14.43
CA HIS A 215 -2.40 -2.82 15.16
C HIS A 215 -1.61 -1.74 14.41
N GLY A 216 -0.95 -2.11 13.30
CA GLY A 216 -0.23 -1.14 12.49
C GLY A 216 0.12 -1.62 11.08
N VAL A 217 0.18 -0.71 10.12
CA VAL A 217 0.79 -0.94 8.80
C VAL A 217 2.04 -0.09 8.68
N VAL A 218 3.18 -0.74 8.54
CA VAL A 218 4.51 -0.11 8.59
C VAL A 218 5.03 0.19 7.20
N PHE A 219 4.84 -0.73 6.25
CA PHE A 219 5.40 -0.57 4.91
C PHE A 219 4.51 -1.23 3.87
N PRO A 220 4.30 -0.61 2.70
CA PRO A 220 3.47 -1.19 1.66
C PRO A 220 4.10 -2.45 1.09
N GLY A 221 3.26 -3.44 0.80
CA GLY A 221 3.60 -4.57 -0.06
C GLY A 221 3.51 -4.21 -1.54
N LEU A 222 3.91 -5.17 -2.38
CA LEU A 222 3.82 -5.08 -3.83
C LEU A 222 3.22 -6.35 -4.38
N THR A 223 2.17 -6.22 -5.17
CA THR A 223 1.49 -7.34 -5.81
C THR A 223 1.53 -7.21 -7.31
N GLU A 224 1.94 -8.30 -7.96
CA GLU A 224 1.85 -8.48 -9.39
C GLU A 224 0.41 -8.87 -9.76
N VAL A 225 -0.13 -8.20 -10.78
CA VAL A 225 -1.44 -8.47 -11.36
C VAL A 225 -1.23 -9.10 -12.72
N LYS A 226 -1.77 -10.30 -12.94
CA LYS A 226 -1.72 -11.01 -14.22
C LYS A 226 -3.12 -11.36 -14.70
N LEU A 227 -3.37 -11.16 -15.97
CA LEU A 227 -4.57 -11.69 -16.63
C LEU A 227 -4.20 -13.05 -17.24
N VAL A 228 -4.85 -14.12 -16.78
CA VAL A 228 -4.70 -15.48 -17.34
C VAL A 228 -6.10 -15.95 -17.69
N ASP A 229 -6.35 -16.25 -18.96
CA ASP A 229 -7.65 -16.70 -19.48
C ASP A 229 -8.83 -15.78 -19.09
N GLY A 230 -8.60 -14.46 -19.13
CA GLY A 230 -9.60 -13.45 -18.76
C GLY A 230 -9.85 -13.30 -17.25
N LYS A 231 -9.11 -14.03 -16.41
CA LYS A 231 -9.18 -13.93 -14.94
C LYS A 231 -7.98 -13.18 -14.37
N VAL A 232 -8.24 -12.34 -13.38
CA VAL A 232 -7.20 -11.59 -12.66
C VAL A 232 -6.59 -12.49 -11.59
N HIS A 233 -5.28 -12.70 -11.69
CA HIS A 233 -4.46 -13.38 -10.71
C HIS A 233 -3.57 -12.36 -9.99
N LEU A 234 -3.60 -12.39 -8.66
CA LEU A 234 -2.80 -11.55 -7.79
C LEU A 234 -1.67 -12.38 -7.19
N THR A 235 -0.43 -11.91 -7.28
CA THR A 235 0.73 -12.58 -6.69
C THR A 235 1.55 -11.57 -5.90
N ALA A 236 1.60 -11.72 -4.58
CA ALA A 236 2.45 -10.89 -3.72
C ALA A 236 3.93 -11.11 -4.08
N LYS A 237 4.62 -10.06 -4.52
CA LYS A 237 6.09 -10.06 -4.70
C LYS A 237 6.82 -9.52 -3.49
N ALA A 238 6.18 -8.65 -2.73
CA ALA A 238 6.62 -8.21 -1.42
C ALA A 238 5.39 -8.15 -0.52
N LYS A 239 5.48 -8.77 0.67
CA LYS A 239 4.39 -8.75 1.64
C LYS A 239 4.29 -7.38 2.30
N VAL A 240 3.08 -6.99 2.69
CA VAL A 240 2.85 -5.80 3.51
C VAL A 240 3.47 -6.02 4.88
N LYS A 241 4.19 -5.03 5.39
CA LYS A 241 4.79 -5.11 6.72
C LYS A 241 3.83 -4.53 7.74
N VAL A 242 3.50 -5.30 8.77
CA VAL A 242 2.44 -4.97 9.75
C VAL A 242 2.90 -5.24 11.18
N ILE A 243 2.18 -4.66 12.13
CA ILE A 243 2.31 -4.91 13.57
C ILE A 243 1.05 -5.66 14.02
N CYS A 244 1.21 -6.76 14.75
CA CYS A 244 0.11 -7.62 15.20
C CYS A 244 -0.06 -7.66 16.72
N THR A 245 0.89 -7.09 17.46
CA THR A 245 0.88 -6.95 18.92
C THR A 245 0.34 -5.57 19.24
N GLU A 246 -0.57 -5.53 20.22
CA GLU A 246 -1.07 -4.26 20.74
C GLU A 246 0.09 -3.55 21.48
N PRO A 247 0.41 -2.28 21.14
CA PRO A 247 1.49 -1.58 21.78
C PRO A 247 1.13 -1.22 23.22
N GLU A 248 2.13 -1.17 24.10
CA GLU A 248 1.94 -0.83 25.51
C GLU A 248 1.37 0.60 25.63
N GLY A 249 0.22 0.74 26.28
CA GLY A 249 -0.39 2.04 26.54
C GLY A 249 0.34 2.82 27.62
N LYS A 250 0.14 4.13 27.67
CA LYS A 250 0.46 4.93 28.86
C LYS A 250 -0.29 4.32 30.05
N GLU A 251 0.44 3.83 31.04
CA GLU A 251 -0.16 3.55 32.35
C GLU A 251 -0.66 4.88 32.89
N ASP A 252 -1.96 5.17 32.71
CA ASP A 252 -2.60 6.29 33.36
C ASP A 252 -2.43 6.07 34.86
N GLY A 253 -1.65 6.96 35.49
CA GLY A 253 -1.33 6.91 36.91
C GLY A 253 -2.57 6.55 37.75
N GLU A 254 -2.47 5.38 38.36
CA GLU A 254 -3.51 4.75 39.15
C GLU A 254 -4.07 5.73 40.20
N SER A 255 -5.35 6.02 40.10
CA SER A 255 -6.16 6.46 41.22
C SER A 255 -6.08 5.38 42.29
N ALA A 256 -5.50 5.73 43.44
CA ALA A 256 -5.31 4.88 44.61
C ALA A 256 -6.51 3.95 44.92
N GLY A 257 -6.22 2.65 45.06
CA GLY A 257 -7.13 1.68 45.67
C GLY A 257 -6.76 0.20 45.44
N GLU A 258 -5.73 -0.30 46.13
CA GLU A 258 -5.52 -1.67 46.69
C GLU A 258 -6.02 -2.92 45.90
N GLN A 259 -5.26 -4.00 45.66
CA GLN A 259 -4.14 -4.61 46.38
C GLN A 259 -3.36 -5.61 45.48
N SER A 260 -2.04 -5.36 45.43
CA SER A 260 -0.90 -6.31 45.46
C SER A 260 -1.13 -7.82 45.35
N SER A 261 -0.41 -8.45 44.41
CA SER A 261 0.55 -9.51 44.79
C SER A 261 1.75 -9.54 43.83
N THR A 262 2.87 -8.99 44.28
CA THR A 262 4.19 -9.22 43.71
C THR A 262 4.72 -10.58 44.13
N SER A 263 5.41 -11.30 43.24
CA SER A 263 6.17 -12.50 43.59
C SER A 263 7.61 -12.37 43.08
N PRO A 264 8.64 -12.47 43.93
CA PRO A 264 10.03 -12.35 43.54
C PRO A 264 10.68 -13.70 43.20
N LYS A 265 11.68 -13.63 42.33
CA LYS A 265 12.58 -14.68 41.84
C LYS A 265 13.49 -15.22 42.96
N LYS A 266 13.59 -16.55 43.15
CA LYS A 266 14.77 -17.26 43.74
C LYS A 266 14.79 -18.78 43.43
N THR A 267 16.02 -19.29 43.32
CA THR A 267 16.56 -20.58 42.81
C THR A 267 16.19 -21.84 43.64
N PRO A 268 16.45 -23.08 43.15
CA PRO A 268 15.79 -24.31 43.61
C PRO A 268 16.55 -25.04 44.74
N GLY A 269 15.78 -25.58 45.70
CA GLY A 269 16.24 -26.47 46.76
C GLY A 269 15.48 -27.80 46.72
N LYS A 270 16.24 -28.89 46.83
CA LYS A 270 15.87 -30.30 46.62
C LYS A 270 14.87 -30.85 47.66
N THR A 271 14.03 -31.79 47.21
CA THR A 271 13.29 -32.82 47.98
C THR A 271 14.26 -33.69 48.85
N PRO A 272 13.80 -34.47 49.87
CA PRO A 272 12.96 -35.66 49.63
C PRO A 272 11.95 -36.10 50.73
N GLU A 273 10.93 -36.83 50.25
CA GLU A 273 10.37 -38.09 50.77
C GLU A 273 9.47 -38.19 52.03
N GLU A 274 8.62 -39.25 51.91
CA GLU A 274 7.78 -39.95 52.90
C GLU A 274 6.38 -39.35 53.17
N SER A 275 5.26 -40.10 53.16
CA SER A 275 4.99 -41.54 53.03
C SER A 275 3.46 -41.73 52.88
N LEU A 276 3.04 -42.70 52.03
CA LEU A 276 1.96 -43.71 52.14
C LEU A 276 0.65 -43.32 52.90
N GLU A 277 -0.59 -43.68 52.55
CA GLU A 277 -1.19 -44.78 51.78
C GLU A 277 -2.73 -44.59 51.83
N GLY A 278 -3.49 -45.13 50.85
CA GLY A 278 -4.95 -45.29 51.00
C GLY A 278 -5.78 -45.31 49.71
N LYS A 279 -5.82 -46.46 49.01
CA LYS A 279 -6.80 -46.79 47.94
C LYS A 279 -8.14 -47.32 48.55
N PRO A 280 -9.10 -47.87 47.76
CA PRO A 280 -10.01 -47.26 46.77
C PRO A 280 -11.48 -47.76 46.95
N LYS A 281 -12.44 -47.29 46.11
CA LYS A 281 -13.73 -47.93 45.67
C LYS A 281 -14.81 -46.85 45.49
N LYS A 282 -15.82 -46.93 44.63
CA LYS A 282 -16.20 -47.71 43.44
C LYS A 282 -17.53 -47.07 42.97
N ASP A 283 -17.97 -47.47 41.78
CA ASP A 283 -19.33 -47.36 41.23
C ASP A 283 -19.70 -46.05 40.53
N ALA A 284 -20.51 -46.02 39.47
CA ALA A 284 -20.87 -46.95 38.39
C ALA A 284 -21.89 -46.18 37.52
N ARG A 285 -21.78 -46.34 36.19
CA ARG A 285 -22.86 -46.33 35.17
C ARG A 285 -23.82 -45.12 35.11
N THR A 286 -23.95 -44.51 33.93
CA THR A 286 -24.92 -44.92 32.87
C THR A 286 -24.83 -43.99 31.65
N ASN A 287 -24.63 -44.60 30.47
CA ASN A 287 -25.06 -44.10 29.16
C ASN A 287 -26.58 -44.40 29.01
N PRO A 288 -27.37 -43.66 28.20
CA PRO A 288 -27.54 -44.11 26.81
C PRO A 288 -27.67 -43.00 25.74
N GLU A 289 -27.24 -43.40 24.54
CA GLU A 289 -27.66 -43.05 23.17
C GLU A 289 -28.82 -42.05 22.98
N GLN A 290 -28.65 -41.12 22.02
CA GLN A 290 -29.42 -41.13 20.75
C GLN A 290 -28.92 -40.05 19.76
N ALA A 291 -28.49 -40.49 18.57
CA ALA A 291 -28.49 -39.69 17.35
C ALA A 291 -29.92 -39.65 16.75
N PRO A 292 -30.22 -38.68 15.86
CA PRO A 292 -30.22 -39.08 14.45
C PRO A 292 -29.69 -38.03 13.46
N GLU A 293 -29.10 -38.55 12.40
CA GLU A 293 -28.83 -37.94 11.10
C GLU A 293 -30.08 -37.28 10.51
N ARG A 294 -29.94 -36.08 9.90
CA ARG A 294 -30.73 -35.64 8.74
C ARG A 294 -29.96 -34.63 7.88
N THR A 295 -29.49 -35.10 6.73
CA THR A 295 -29.26 -34.31 5.51
C THR A 295 -30.58 -33.76 4.96
N PRO A 296 -30.52 -32.60 4.28
CA PRO A 296 -31.37 -32.42 3.10
C PRO A 296 -30.55 -32.02 1.88
N GLU A 297 -30.46 -32.95 0.93
CA GLU A 297 -30.30 -32.66 -0.49
C GLU A 297 -31.47 -31.80 -0.96
N ARG A 298 -31.22 -30.64 -1.58
CA ARG A 298 -32.11 -30.04 -2.58
C ARG A 298 -31.33 -29.21 -3.59
N THR A 299 -31.06 -29.82 -4.74
CA THR A 299 -30.85 -29.18 -6.03
C THR A 299 -32.10 -28.40 -6.45
N PRO A 300 -31.95 -27.23 -7.08
CA PRO A 300 -32.90 -26.80 -8.09
C PRO A 300 -32.20 -26.72 -9.45
N GLU A 301 -32.49 -27.70 -10.31
CA GLU A 301 -32.41 -27.56 -11.75
C GLU A 301 -33.35 -26.43 -12.19
N ARG A 302 -32.82 -25.36 -12.79
CA ARG A 302 -33.56 -24.57 -13.76
C ARG A 302 -32.63 -24.13 -14.88
N VAL A 303 -32.74 -24.85 -15.99
CA VAL A 303 -32.31 -24.46 -17.33
C VAL A 303 -33.38 -23.51 -17.90
N PRO A 304 -33.03 -22.30 -18.36
CA PRO A 304 -33.81 -21.64 -19.39
C PRO A 304 -33.15 -21.90 -20.74
N ARG A 305 -33.77 -22.78 -21.52
CA ARG A 305 -33.62 -22.79 -22.99
C ARG A 305 -34.14 -21.46 -23.52
N GLY A 306 -33.36 -20.81 -24.38
CA GLY A 306 -33.80 -19.62 -25.08
C GLY A 306 -32.69 -19.00 -25.91
N THR A 307 -32.39 -19.63 -27.05
CA THR A 307 -31.75 -18.95 -28.18
C THR A 307 -32.73 -17.93 -28.78
N PRO A 308 -32.30 -16.69 -29.01
CA PRO A 308 -32.81 -15.91 -30.13
C PRO A 308 -31.71 -15.87 -31.20
N VAL A 309 -31.94 -16.63 -32.28
CA VAL A 309 -31.28 -16.42 -33.55
C VAL A 309 -31.76 -15.08 -34.09
N ILE A 310 -30.90 -14.05 -34.07
CA ILE A 310 -31.07 -12.86 -34.90
C ILE A 310 -29.69 -12.50 -35.49
N ALA A 311 -29.46 -12.97 -36.71
CA ALA A 311 -28.58 -12.28 -37.64
C ALA A 311 -29.31 -11.05 -38.19
N PRO A 312 -28.60 -9.94 -38.39
CA PRO A 312 -28.74 -9.27 -39.67
C PRO A 312 -27.37 -9.09 -40.34
N GLU A 313 -27.28 -9.61 -41.56
CA GLU A 313 -26.41 -9.07 -42.60
C GLU A 313 -26.52 -7.54 -42.65
N LYS A 314 -25.37 -6.87 -42.74
CA LYS A 314 -25.08 -5.83 -43.75
C LYS A 314 -23.70 -5.25 -43.52
N THR A 315 -22.77 -5.69 -44.34
CA THR A 315 -21.58 -4.94 -44.76
C THR A 315 -22.02 -3.63 -45.42
N PRO A 316 -21.43 -2.49 -45.07
CA PRO A 316 -21.29 -1.40 -46.02
C PRO A 316 -19.82 -1.36 -46.47
N GLU A 317 -19.57 -1.94 -47.65
CA GLU A 317 -18.46 -1.49 -48.49
C GLU A 317 -18.73 -0.03 -48.86
N SER A 318 -17.87 0.88 -48.42
CA SER A 318 -17.78 2.22 -49.01
C SER A 318 -16.39 2.77 -48.72
N THR A 319 -15.47 2.42 -49.62
CA THR A 319 -14.25 3.16 -49.90
C THR A 319 -14.63 4.53 -50.48
N PRO A 320 -14.16 5.65 -49.94
CA PRO A 320 -14.10 6.89 -50.70
C PRO A 320 -12.68 6.99 -51.30
N GLU A 321 -12.52 6.53 -52.53
CA GLU A 321 -11.48 7.05 -53.42
C GLU A 321 -11.81 8.52 -53.71
N GLY A 322 -10.88 9.43 -53.45
CA GLY A 322 -11.09 10.84 -53.77
C GLY A 322 -10.08 11.78 -53.15
N ALA A 323 -8.84 11.73 -53.60
CA ALA A 323 -7.93 12.87 -53.48
C ALA A 323 -8.46 14.04 -54.33
N PRO A 324 -8.30 15.28 -53.87
CA PRO A 324 -8.10 16.39 -54.78
C PRO A 324 -6.68 16.94 -54.59
N GLU A 325 -5.80 16.58 -55.52
CA GLU A 325 -4.70 17.46 -55.90
C GLU A 325 -5.26 18.84 -56.24
N LYS A 326 -4.76 19.88 -55.57
CA LYS A 326 -4.57 21.22 -56.14
C LYS A 326 -3.74 22.09 -55.21
N SER A 327 -2.44 22.13 -55.48
CA SER A 327 -1.61 23.31 -55.19
C SER A 327 -2.16 24.52 -55.94
N PRO A 328 -2.07 25.72 -55.33
CA PRO A 328 -1.69 26.90 -56.09
C PRO A 328 -0.40 27.48 -55.51
N ARG A 329 0.69 27.29 -56.26
CA ARG A 329 1.83 28.22 -56.25
C ARG A 329 1.31 29.64 -56.42
N ARG A 330 1.67 30.55 -55.51
CA ARG A 330 1.90 31.98 -55.80
C ARG A 330 2.60 32.65 -54.61
N SER A 331 3.91 32.82 -54.72
CA SER A 331 4.56 34.04 -54.21
C SER A 331 4.36 35.14 -55.25
N PRO A 332 4.25 36.41 -54.83
CA PRO A 332 5.40 37.28 -55.06
C PRO A 332 5.71 38.24 -53.90
N LYS A 333 7.02 38.55 -53.80
CA LYS A 333 7.67 39.62 -53.03
C LYS A 333 6.88 40.94 -53.03
N LYS A 334 6.92 41.66 -51.90
CA LYS A 334 7.66 42.93 -51.72
C LYS A 334 7.38 43.57 -50.35
N THR A 335 8.46 43.84 -49.61
CA THR A 335 8.57 44.88 -48.57
C THR A 335 8.30 46.27 -49.20
N PRO A 336 7.83 47.28 -48.44
CA PRO A 336 8.81 48.13 -47.77
C PRO A 336 8.42 48.61 -46.36
N THR A 337 9.49 48.91 -45.65
CA THR A 337 9.68 49.75 -44.45
C THR A 337 8.95 51.09 -44.49
N GLY A 338 8.50 51.54 -43.31
CA GLY A 338 8.25 52.95 -42.98
C GLY A 338 7.87 53.05 -41.49
N THR A 339 8.85 53.27 -40.62
CA THR A 339 9.27 54.54 -39.97
C THR A 339 8.56 54.75 -38.64
#